data_AF-A0A3D0ZPN2-F1
#
_entry.id   AF-A0A3D0ZPN2-F1
#
_cell.length_a   1.000
_cell.length_b   1.000
_cell.length_c   1.000
_cell.angle_alpha   90.00
_cell.angle_beta   90.00
_cell.angle_gamma   90.00
#
_symmetry.space_group_name_H-M   'P 1'
#
loop_
_entity.id
_entity.type
_entity.pdbx_description
1 polymer ?
#
loop_
_entity_poly.entity_id
_entity_poly.type
_entity_poly.pdbx_seq_one_letter_code
_entity_poly.pdbx_strand_id
1 'polypeptide(L)'
;EDLEAFSPGSLIVDVSCDEGMGFSWARSTTFGEPMFSIGDHINYYAVDHSPSYLWNSSSWEISQALLPFLETVIGGPAAWDENETISRAIEIRDGVVLNKDVLEFQRRQGEYPYLPA
;
A
#
# COMPACT_ATOMS: atom_id res chain seq x y z
N GLU A 1 -15.01 -3.92 22.95
CA GLU A 1 -15.91 -2.85 23.41
C GLU A 1 -16.50 -2.10 22.23
N ASP A 2 -15.69 -1.58 21.30
CA ASP A 2 -16.19 -0.82 20.12
C ASP A 2 -17.15 -1.59 19.21
N LEU A 3 -17.04 -2.92 19.12
CA LEU A 3 -17.91 -3.73 18.27
C LEU A 3 -19.39 -3.63 18.67
N GLU A 4 -19.71 -3.45 19.95
CA GLU A 4 -21.09 -3.35 20.43
C GLU A 4 -21.77 -2.03 20.02
N ALA A 5 -20.99 -1.03 19.60
CA ALA A 5 -21.52 0.25 19.13
C ALA A 5 -22.09 0.17 17.71
N PHE A 6 -21.77 -0.87 16.94
CA PHE A 6 -22.29 -1.05 15.59
C PHE A 6 -23.69 -1.65 15.61
N SER A 7 -24.55 -1.14 14.73
CA SER A 7 -25.90 -1.70 14.55
C SER A 7 -25.81 -3.13 13.98
N PRO A 8 -26.68 -4.05 14.42
CA PRO A 8 -26.76 -5.37 13.81
C PRO A 8 -26.99 -5.29 12.29
N GLY A 9 -26.18 -6.02 11.53
CA GLY A 9 -26.19 -6.03 10.07
C GLY A 9 -25.30 -4.97 9.42
N SER A 10 -24.58 -4.14 10.18
CA SER A 10 -23.60 -3.18 9.65
C SER A 10 -22.60 -3.86 8.70
N LEU A 11 -22.22 -3.16 7.64
CA LEU A 11 -21.17 -3.56 6.70
C LEU A 11 -19.99 -2.61 6.85
N ILE A 12 -18.83 -3.16 7.14
CA ILE A 12 -17.55 -2.46 7.10
C ILE A 12 -16.83 -2.90 5.82
N VAL A 13 -16.39 -1.92 5.03
CA VAL A 13 -15.60 -2.12 3.81
C VAL A 13 -14.21 -1.57 4.09
N ASP A 14 -13.26 -2.46 4.32
CA ASP A 14 -11.85 -2.10 4.52
C ASP A 14 -11.11 -2.16 3.17
N VAL A 15 -10.86 -0.97 2.62
CA VAL A 15 -10.21 -0.80 1.32
C VAL A 15 -8.70 -0.71 1.55
N SER A 16 -7.93 -1.56 0.86
CA SER A 16 -6.49 -1.70 1.09
C SER A 16 -6.17 -2.19 2.50
N CYS A 17 -6.87 -3.27 2.89
CA CYS A 17 -6.74 -3.88 4.21
C CYS A 17 -5.34 -4.47 4.40
N ASP A 18 -4.55 -3.80 5.24
CA ASP A 18 -3.35 -4.36 5.85
C ASP A 18 -3.70 -5.05 7.18
N GLU A 19 -3.10 -6.21 7.42
CA GLU A 19 -3.39 -7.02 8.60
C GLU A 19 -3.07 -6.24 9.89
N GLY A 20 -4.07 -6.11 10.77
CA GLY A 20 -3.93 -5.46 12.08
C GLY A 20 -3.75 -3.94 12.07
N MET A 21 -3.86 -3.25 10.92
CA MET A 21 -3.61 -1.81 10.83
C MET A 21 -4.86 -0.96 11.10
N GLY A 22 -5.88 -1.05 10.24
CA GLY A 22 -7.12 -0.25 10.40
C GLY A 22 -7.97 -0.69 11.60
N PHE A 23 -8.02 -2.00 11.83
CA PHE A 23 -8.66 -2.62 12.98
C PHE A 23 -7.73 -3.68 13.59
N SER A 24 -7.83 -3.92 14.90
CA SER A 24 -7.06 -4.98 15.56
C SER A 24 -7.38 -6.39 15.05
N TRP A 25 -8.51 -6.54 14.36
CA TRP A 25 -9.00 -7.78 13.76
C TRP A 25 -9.01 -7.71 12.22
N ALA A 26 -8.43 -6.65 11.64
CA ALA A 26 -8.33 -6.48 10.19
C ALA A 26 -7.53 -7.64 9.60
N ARG A 27 -8.14 -8.33 8.64
CA ARG A 27 -7.52 -9.42 7.87
C ARG A 27 -8.06 -9.36 6.45
N SER A 28 -7.16 -9.34 5.48
CA SER A 28 -7.52 -9.30 4.06
C SER A 28 -8.29 -10.55 3.65
N THR A 29 -9.26 -10.37 2.76
CA THR A 29 -10.08 -11.43 2.16
C THR A 29 -9.76 -11.62 0.68
N THR A 30 -10.33 -12.64 0.05
CA THR A 30 -10.13 -12.91 -1.39
C THR A 30 -11.42 -12.71 -2.16
N PHE A 31 -11.39 -12.60 -3.49
CA PHE A 31 -12.63 -12.57 -4.27
C PHE A 31 -13.50 -13.84 -4.12
N GLY A 32 -12.90 -14.99 -3.80
CA GLY A 32 -13.64 -16.24 -3.59
C GLY A 32 -14.32 -16.31 -2.21
N GLU A 33 -13.70 -15.70 -1.21
CA GLU A 33 -14.22 -15.58 0.16
C GLU A 33 -14.12 -14.12 0.60
N PRO A 34 -14.99 -13.22 0.09
CA PRO A 34 -14.79 -11.77 0.15
C PRO A 34 -15.20 -11.13 1.47
N MET A 35 -15.86 -11.89 2.34
CA MET A 35 -16.39 -11.36 3.58
C MET A 35 -16.48 -12.42 4.68
N PHE A 36 -16.42 -11.96 5.92
CA PHE A 36 -16.72 -12.75 7.12
C PHE A 36 -17.41 -11.88 8.18
N SER A 37 -17.95 -12.49 9.22
CA SER A 37 -18.62 -11.77 10.30
C SER A 37 -17.68 -11.49 11.47
N ILE A 38 -17.81 -10.30 12.06
CA ILE A 38 -17.13 -9.88 13.29
C ILE A 38 -18.18 -9.72 14.40
N GLY A 39 -17.90 -10.27 15.59
CA GLY A 39 -18.78 -10.13 16.76
C GLY A 39 -20.22 -10.63 16.54
N ASP A 40 -20.43 -11.57 15.63
CA ASP A 40 -21.71 -12.19 15.25
C ASP A 40 -22.75 -11.29 14.55
N HIS A 41 -22.51 -9.98 14.42
CA HIS A 41 -23.52 -9.06 13.87
C HIS A 41 -23.00 -8.06 12.85
N ILE A 42 -21.69 -7.99 12.60
CA ILE A 42 -21.07 -7.07 11.64
C ILE A 42 -20.54 -7.87 10.46
N ASN A 43 -20.85 -7.43 9.25
CA ASN A 43 -20.28 -7.96 8.01
C ASN A 43 -19.00 -7.19 7.69
N TYR A 44 -17.92 -7.90 7.42
CA TYR A 44 -16.63 -7.29 7.09
C TYR A 44 -16.17 -7.76 5.71
N TYR A 45 -16.02 -6.80 4.79
CA TYR A 45 -15.47 -6.99 3.46
C TYR A 45 -14.08 -6.35 3.39
N ALA A 46 -13.07 -7.11 3.01
CA ALA A 46 -11.68 -6.64 3.04
C ALA A 46 -10.86 -7.20 1.88
N VAL A 47 -11.45 -7.28 0.68
CA VAL A 47 -10.73 -7.79 -0.49
C VAL A 47 -9.66 -6.78 -0.86
N ASP A 48 -8.41 -7.20 -0.68
CA ASP A 48 -7.27 -6.38 -1.04
C ASP A 48 -7.03 -6.38 -2.55
N HIS A 49 -6.31 -5.38 -3.03
CA HIS A 49 -6.00 -5.16 -4.44
C HIS A 49 -7.25 -5.20 -5.33
N SER A 50 -8.37 -4.70 -4.82
CA SER A 50 -9.66 -4.65 -5.51
C SER A 50 -9.63 -3.99 -6.91
N PRO A 51 -8.72 -3.02 -7.22
CA PRO A 51 -8.56 -2.52 -8.60
C PRO A 51 -8.19 -3.61 -9.62
N SER A 52 -7.63 -4.74 -9.18
CA SER A 52 -7.30 -5.88 -10.04
C SER A 52 -8.55 -6.54 -10.63
N TYR A 53 -9.71 -6.40 -9.99
CA TYR A 53 -10.98 -6.89 -10.53
C TYR A 53 -11.37 -6.14 -11.81
N LEU A 54 -11.13 -4.83 -11.85
CA LEU A 54 -11.36 -3.96 -13.00
C LEU A 54 -10.04 -3.61 -13.70
N TRP A 55 -9.18 -4.61 -13.90
CA TRP A 55 -7.79 -4.44 -14.37
C TRP A 55 -7.66 -3.56 -15.61
N ASN A 56 -8.60 -3.62 -16.55
CA ASN A 56 -8.54 -2.85 -17.78
C ASN A 56 -8.62 -1.34 -17.51
N SER A 57 -9.57 -0.92 -16.66
CA SER A 57 -9.71 0.48 -16.26
C SER A 57 -8.56 0.92 -15.36
N SER A 58 -8.20 0.10 -14.37
CA SER A 58 -7.09 0.40 -13.45
C SER A 58 -5.77 0.58 -14.20
N SER A 59 -5.47 -0.29 -15.17
CA SER A 59 -4.26 -0.18 -15.98
C SER A 59 -4.25 1.10 -16.82
N TRP A 60 -5.40 1.48 -17.39
CA TRP A 60 -5.53 2.72 -18.14
C TRP A 60 -5.22 3.94 -17.27
N GLU A 61 -5.87 4.06 -16.12
CA GLU A 61 -5.71 5.21 -15.21
C GLU A 61 -4.29 5.30 -14.66
N ILE A 62 -3.70 4.19 -14.20
CA ILE A 62 -2.31 4.16 -13.73
C ILE A 62 -1.35 4.56 -14.85
N SER A 63 -1.58 4.08 -16.07
CA SER A 63 -0.73 4.45 -17.22
C SER A 63 -0.82 5.94 -17.51
N GLN A 64 -2.02 6.52 -17.52
CA GLN A 64 -2.19 7.97 -17.74
C GLN A 64 -1.46 8.80 -16.67
N ALA A 65 -1.48 8.35 -15.41
CA ALA A 65 -0.76 9.02 -14.33
C ALA A 65 0.77 8.92 -14.46
N LEU A 66 1.28 7.79 -14.96
CA LEU A 66 2.73 7.52 -15.07
C LEU A 66 3.36 8.04 -16.37
N LEU A 67 2.60 8.10 -17.46
CA LEU A 67 3.09 8.50 -18.79
C LEU A 67 3.88 9.82 -18.80
N PRO A 68 3.45 10.89 -18.09
CA PRO A 68 4.20 12.16 -18.06
C PRO A 68 5.63 12.04 -17.51
N PHE A 69 5.90 11.01 -16.71
CA PHE A 69 7.21 10.79 -16.08
C PHE A 69 8.10 9.81 -16.85
N LEU A 70 7.56 9.14 -17.87
CA LEU A 70 8.26 8.07 -18.58
C LEU A 70 9.58 8.55 -19.20
N GLU A 71 9.58 9.72 -19.83
CA GLU A 71 10.79 10.31 -20.42
C GLU A 71 11.85 10.61 -19.36
N THR A 72 11.46 11.20 -18.23
CA THR A 72 12.37 11.47 -17.10
C THR A 72 12.97 10.16 -16.55
N VAL A 73 12.14 9.13 -16.35
CA VAL A 73 12.62 7.83 -15.85
C VAL A 73 13.63 7.20 -16.81
N ILE A 74 13.35 7.23 -18.12
CA ILE A 74 14.26 6.70 -19.15
C ILE A 74 15.54 7.54 -19.28
N GLY A 75 15.47 8.85 -19.02
CA GLY A 75 16.60 9.79 -19.10
C GLY A 75 17.73 9.53 -18.09
N GLY A 76 17.47 8.71 -17.07
CA GLY A 76 18.48 8.24 -16.12
C GLY A 76 18.77 9.23 -14.97
N PRO A 77 19.80 8.95 -14.15
CA PRO A 77 19.95 9.57 -12.84
C PRO A 77 20.01 11.11 -12.84
N ALA A 78 20.65 11.72 -13.84
CA ALA A 78 20.68 13.17 -13.98
C ALA A 78 19.27 13.76 -14.20
N ALA A 79 18.46 13.13 -15.05
CA ALA A 79 17.08 13.55 -15.28
C ALA A 79 16.19 13.32 -14.04
N TRP A 80 16.46 12.26 -13.27
CA TRP A 80 15.75 11.99 -12.02
C TRP A 80 16.01 13.09 -10.99
N ASP A 81 17.27 13.54 -10.87
CA ASP A 81 17.69 14.60 -9.94
C ASP A 81 17.09 15.97 -10.31
N GLU A 82 16.81 16.20 -11.59
CA GLU A 82 16.18 17.43 -12.09
C GLU A 82 14.64 17.45 -11.95
N ASN A 83 14.01 16.31 -11.66
CA ASN A 83 12.56 16.20 -11.49
C ASN A 83 12.20 15.94 -10.01
N GLU A 84 11.59 16.92 -9.34
CA GLU A 84 11.28 16.83 -7.91
C GLU A 84 10.45 15.58 -7.56
N THR A 85 9.41 15.28 -8.35
CA THR A 85 8.53 14.13 -8.11
C THR A 85 9.31 12.81 -8.18
N ILE A 86 10.14 12.64 -9.21
CA ILE A 86 10.93 11.43 -9.38
C ILE A 86 12.03 11.33 -8.35
N SER A 87 12.78 12.41 -8.10
CA SER A 87 13.81 12.47 -7.07
C SER A 87 13.29 12.02 -5.70
N ARG A 88 12.09 12.50 -5.31
CA ARG A 88 11.44 12.13 -4.05
C ARG A 88 10.88 10.72 -4.02
N ALA A 89 10.62 10.11 -5.18
CA ALA A 89 10.09 8.76 -5.30
C ALA A 89 11.19 7.68 -5.28
N ILE A 90 12.47 8.05 -5.20
CA ILE A 90 13.58 7.09 -5.16
C ILE A 90 13.73 6.54 -3.74
N GLU A 91 13.33 5.28 -3.55
CA GLU A 91 13.48 4.56 -2.29
C GLU A 91 14.92 4.11 -2.03
N ILE A 92 15.60 3.64 -3.08
CA ILE A 92 16.97 3.07 -3.03
C ILE A 92 17.75 3.51 -4.28
N ARG A 93 18.99 3.97 -4.10
CA ARG A 93 19.91 4.33 -5.19
C ARG A 93 21.33 3.91 -4.88
N ASP A 94 21.99 3.28 -5.85
CA ASP A 94 23.40 2.87 -5.73
C ASP A 94 23.71 2.06 -4.45
N GLY A 95 22.76 1.21 -4.03
CA GLY A 95 22.86 0.39 -2.81
C GLY A 95 22.59 1.15 -1.50
N VAL A 96 22.22 2.42 -1.56
CA VAL A 96 21.87 3.28 -0.42
C VAL A 96 20.35 3.37 -0.31
N VAL A 97 19.79 3.08 0.87
CA VAL A 97 18.37 3.28 1.16
C VAL A 97 18.16 4.77 1.48
N LEU A 98 17.44 5.48 0.62
CA LEU A 98 17.20 6.92 0.74
C LEU A 98 15.98 7.20 1.64
N ASN A 99 14.94 6.36 1.52
CA ASN A 99 13.79 6.45 2.39
C ASN A 99 14.07 5.77 3.74
N LYS A 100 14.22 6.59 4.78
CA LYS A 100 14.54 6.11 6.14
C LYS A 100 13.41 5.29 6.75
N ASP A 101 12.18 5.49 6.31
CA ASP A 101 11.01 4.76 6.83
C ASP A 101 11.11 3.26 6.50
N VAL A 102 11.75 2.90 5.38
CA VAL A 102 12.04 1.50 5.03
C VAL A 102 12.98 0.86 6.07
N LEU A 103 13.99 1.60 6.53
CA LEU A 103 14.93 1.11 7.54
C LEU A 103 14.26 0.99 8.91
N GLU A 104 13.45 1.97 9.28
CA GLU A 104 12.69 1.96 10.53
C GLU A 104 11.70 0.78 10.56
N PHE A 105 10.91 0.62 9.50
CA PHE A 105 9.95 -0.48 9.38
C PHE A 105 10.62 -1.86 9.48
N GLN A 106 11.78 -2.03 8.83
CA GLN A 106 12.54 -3.28 8.87
C GLN A 106 13.44 -3.43 10.10
N ARG A 107 13.46 -2.45 11.02
CA ARG A 107 14.33 -2.42 12.21
C ARG A 107 15.81 -2.61 11.84
N ARG A 108 16.30 -1.78 10.92
CA ARG A 108 17.69 -1.79 10.46
C ARG A 108 18.44 -0.58 10.97
N GLN A 109 19.77 -0.71 11.05
CA GLN A 109 20.67 0.42 11.30
C GLN A 109 20.55 1.47 10.19
N GLY A 110 20.83 2.73 10.52
CA GLY A 110 20.71 3.87 9.59
C GLY A 110 21.86 4.02 8.59
N GLU A 111 22.95 3.27 8.76
CA GLU A 111 24.13 3.32 7.89
C GLU A 111 24.34 1.99 7.17
N TYR A 112 24.86 2.06 5.95
CA TYR A 112 25.26 0.89 5.18
C TYR A 112 26.24 0.02 6.00
N PRO A 113 26.09 -1.32 6.08
CA PRO A 113 25.25 -2.17 5.22
C PRO A 113 23.82 -2.44 5.75
N TYR A 114 23.28 -1.56 6.60
CA TYR A 114 21.91 -1.63 7.14
C TYR A 114 21.64 -2.97 7.84
N LEU A 115 22.53 -3.35 8.76
CA LEU A 115 22.38 -4.57 9.55
C LEU A 115 21.08 -4.55 10.37
N PRO A 116 20.45 -5.70 10.63
CA PRO A 116 19.35 -5.78 11.59
C PRO A 116 19.77 -5.21 12.94
N ALA A 117 18.88 -4.43 13.55
CA ALA A 117 19.05 -3.90 14.91
C ALA A 117 18.68 -4.96 15.97
#